data_AF-A0A7S3CIT5-F1
#
_entry.id   AF-A0A7S3CIT5-F1
#
_cell.length_a   1.000
_cell.length_b   1.000
_cell.length_c   1.000
_cell.angle_alpha   90.00
_cell.angle_beta   90.00
_cell.angle_gamma   90.00
#
_symmetry.space_group_name_H-M   'P 1'
#
loop_
_entity.id
_entity.type
_entity.pdbx_description
1 polymer ?
#
loop_
_entity_poly.entity_id
_entity_poly.type
_entity_poly.pdbx_seq_one_letter_code
_entity_poly.pdbx_strand_id
1 'polypeptide(L)'
;CFNDFDPELPYPVKEERMKRREEELAIKSKRNQSPSRRLLHMDPEEKKRCPPADIYQMLEINCRFKGRIQDLLKGLREINKNKKDIESRYAPLKRDLKQVKPTKLYKALKGDQVDEMFGNLINAKGLGIPINRIGNGKYTFGTRQILAKIINGKL
;
A
#
# COMPACT_ATOMS: atom_id res chain seq x y z
N CYS A 1 24.37 15.79 12.99
CA CYS A 1 23.93 15.73 14.39
C CYS A 1 25.06 15.86 15.38
N PHE A 2 26.05 14.97 15.47
CA PHE A 2 27.20 15.23 16.36
C PHE A 2 28.21 16.24 15.79
N ASN A 3 28.34 16.31 14.46
CA ASN A 3 29.15 17.33 13.79
C ASN A 3 28.65 18.76 14.08
N ASP A 4 27.37 18.92 14.44
CA ASP A 4 26.77 20.22 14.78
C ASP A 4 27.15 20.65 16.21
N PHE A 5 27.61 19.71 17.06
CA PHE A 5 28.10 19.94 18.43
C PHE A 5 29.61 19.73 18.58
N ASP A 6 30.30 19.25 17.53
CA ASP A 6 31.75 19.07 17.53
C ASP A 6 32.55 20.36 17.81
N PRO A 7 32.15 21.59 17.40
CA PRO A 7 32.90 22.77 17.82
C PRO A 7 32.80 23.06 19.33
N GLU A 8 31.68 22.70 19.99
CA GLU A 8 31.41 23.02 21.40
C GLU A 8 31.89 21.97 22.40
N LEU A 9 32.37 20.81 21.93
CA LEU A 9 32.86 19.76 22.82
C LEU A 9 34.17 20.18 23.52
N PRO A 10 34.24 20.07 24.85
CA PRO A 10 35.49 20.27 25.59
C PRO A 10 36.60 19.38 25.03
N TYR A 11 37.81 19.94 24.93
CA TYR A 11 39.00 19.27 24.39
C TYR A 11 39.23 17.84 24.94
N PRO A 12 39.07 17.56 26.25
CA PRO A 12 39.24 16.21 26.80
C PRO A 12 38.27 15.17 26.21
N VAL A 13 37.05 15.57 25.88
CA VAL A 13 36.01 14.69 25.33
C VAL A 13 36.30 14.38 23.85
N LYS A 14 36.92 15.32 23.13
CA LYS A 14 37.37 15.11 21.74
C LYS A 14 38.51 14.11 21.67
N GLU A 15 39.51 14.25 22.56
CA GLU A 15 40.63 13.32 22.65
C GLU A 15 40.18 11.90 23.01
N GLU A 16 39.27 11.77 23.99
CA GLU A 16 38.74 10.48 24.39
C GLU A 16 37.98 9.77 23.24
N ARG A 17 37.21 10.53 22.44
CA ARG A 17 36.54 10.01 21.24
C ARG A 17 37.50 9.54 20.17
N MET A 18 38.58 10.29 19.93
CA MET A 18 39.60 9.92 18.95
C MET A 18 40.33 8.66 19.39
N LYS A 19 40.73 8.59 20.65
CA LYS A 19 41.41 7.44 21.24
C LYS A 19 40.56 6.17 21.16
N ARG A 20 39.25 6.25 21.45
CA ARG A 20 38.33 5.11 21.29
C ARG A 20 38.17 4.66 19.83
N ARG A 21 38.13 5.60 18.86
CA ARG A 21 38.10 5.24 17.43
C ARG A 21 39.37 4.53 17.00
N GLU A 22 40.51 5.01 17.46
CA GLU A 22 41.81 4.38 17.18
C GLU A 22 41.89 2.98 17.80
N GLU A 23 41.42 2.82 19.04
CA GLU A 23 41.31 1.52 19.70
C GLU A 23 40.35 0.57 18.97
N GLU A 24 39.19 1.04 18.52
CA GLU A 24 38.26 0.24 17.73
C GLU A 24 38.83 -0.17 16.37
N LEU A 25 39.53 0.73 15.68
CA LEU A 25 40.19 0.45 14.41
C LEU A 25 41.34 -0.55 14.61
N ALA A 26 42.10 -0.41 15.71
CA ALA A 26 43.13 -1.37 16.09
C ALA A 26 42.53 -2.75 16.43
N ILE A 27 41.38 -2.79 17.10
CA ILE A 27 40.66 -4.03 17.43
C ILE A 27 40.07 -4.67 16.16
N LYS A 28 39.52 -3.88 15.23
CA LYS A 28 39.00 -4.37 13.94
C LYS A 28 40.13 -4.88 13.03
N SER A 29 41.27 -4.20 13.00
CA SER A 29 42.49 -4.62 12.29
C SER A 29 43.04 -5.96 12.82
N LYS A 30 42.97 -6.18 14.14
CA LYS A 30 43.36 -7.46 14.77
C LYS A 30 42.33 -8.58 14.62
N ARG A 31 41.10 -8.28 14.17
CA ARG A 31 39.97 -9.24 14.10
C ARG A 31 39.61 -9.57 12.64
N ASN A 32 40.51 -10.27 11.95
CA ASN A 32 40.13 -11.11 10.80
C ASN A 32 39.49 -12.45 11.25
N GLN A 33 38.65 -12.43 12.29
CA GLN A 33 37.86 -13.59 12.72
C GLN A 33 36.41 -13.14 12.94
N SER A 34 35.50 -13.90 12.33
CA SER A 34 34.07 -13.66 12.30
C SER A 34 33.47 -13.49 13.73
N PRO A 35 32.42 -12.66 13.89
CA PRO A 35 31.87 -12.30 15.21
C PRO A 35 31.29 -13.48 16.01
N SER A 36 31.09 -14.62 15.35
CA SER A 36 30.27 -15.73 15.87
C SER A 36 30.95 -16.57 16.95
N ARG A 37 32.29 -16.59 17.05
CA ARG A 37 33.00 -17.44 18.03
C ARG A 37 33.18 -16.85 19.44
N ARG A 38 33.01 -15.54 19.65
CA ARG A 38 33.24 -14.91 20.97
C ARG A 38 32.10 -15.06 21.97
N LEU A 39 30.88 -15.39 21.53
CA LEU A 39 29.73 -15.50 22.43
C LEU A 39 29.68 -16.81 23.23
N LEU A 40 30.55 -17.77 22.94
CA LEU A 40 30.51 -19.11 23.53
C LEU A 40 31.41 -19.29 24.75
N HIS A 41 32.32 -18.36 25.07
CA HIS A 41 33.20 -18.43 26.25
C HIS A 41 33.18 -17.09 26.99
N MET A 42 32.03 -16.74 27.56
CA MET A 42 31.92 -15.64 28.52
C MET A 42 31.33 -16.22 29.79
N ASP A 43 31.97 -15.91 30.93
CA ASP A 43 31.50 -16.37 32.24
C ASP A 43 30.06 -15.89 32.49
N PRO A 44 29.20 -16.67 33.18
CA PRO A 44 27.82 -16.30 33.44
C PRO A 44 27.65 -14.97 34.19
N GLU A 45 28.65 -14.56 34.97
CA GLU A 45 28.70 -13.29 35.69
C GLU A 45 29.11 -12.09 34.78
N GLU A 46 29.89 -12.30 33.72
CA GLU A 46 30.22 -11.26 32.74
C GLU A 46 29.03 -10.96 31.81
N LYS A 47 28.17 -11.95 31.54
CA LYS A 47 26.93 -11.76 30.76
C LYS A 47 25.93 -10.81 31.44
N LYS A 48 25.98 -10.67 32.77
CA LYS A 48 25.16 -9.69 33.53
C LYS A 48 25.72 -8.27 33.47
N ARG A 49 26.98 -8.12 33.06
CA ARG A 49 27.63 -6.84 32.74
C ARG A 49 27.69 -6.65 31.23
N CYS A 50 26.59 -6.91 30.50
CA CYS A 50 26.43 -6.21 29.23
C CYS A 50 26.53 -4.72 29.58
N PRO A 51 27.60 -4.00 29.19
CA PRO A 51 27.65 -2.57 29.42
C PRO A 51 26.39 -2.03 28.76
N PRO A 52 25.61 -1.15 29.42
CA PRO A 52 24.47 -0.53 28.76
C PRO A 52 25.01 -0.03 27.42
N ALA A 53 24.43 -0.54 26.31
CA ALA A 53 24.92 -0.28 24.96
C ALA A 53 25.36 1.18 24.91
N ASP A 54 26.66 1.42 24.67
CA ASP A 54 27.36 2.66 25.00
C ASP A 54 26.43 3.85 24.79
N ILE A 55 26.16 4.64 25.84
CA ILE A 55 25.16 5.72 25.82
C ILE A 55 25.40 6.63 24.60
N TYR A 56 26.67 6.81 24.21
CA TYR A 56 27.06 7.57 23.03
C TYR A 56 26.66 6.89 21.71
N GLN A 57 26.79 5.57 21.61
CA GLN A 57 26.31 4.79 20.48
C GLN A 57 24.78 4.83 20.37
N MET A 58 24.07 4.76 21.49
CA MET A 58 22.62 4.92 21.53
C MET A 58 22.17 6.31 21.07
N LEU A 59 22.86 7.37 21.51
CA LEU A 59 22.60 8.74 21.08
C LEU A 59 22.88 8.92 19.57
N GLU A 60 23.92 8.29 19.04
CA GLU A 60 24.24 8.33 17.61
C GLU A 60 23.14 7.69 16.75
N ILE A 61 22.68 6.52 17.18
CA ILE A 61 21.56 5.82 16.55
C ILE A 61 20.28 6.66 16.60
N ASN A 62 19.96 7.23 17.77
CA ASN A 62 18.78 8.08 17.94
C ASN A 62 18.84 9.34 17.08
N CYS A 63 20.00 9.99 17.01
CA CYS A 63 20.23 11.15 16.15
C CYS A 63 20.05 10.81 14.67
N ARG A 64 20.56 9.66 14.22
CA ARG A 64 20.39 9.17 12.84
C ARG A 64 18.92 8.96 12.49
N PHE A 65 18.14 8.39 13.41
CA PHE A 65 16.73 8.13 13.17
C PHE A 65 15.85 9.38 13.33
N LYS A 66 16.22 10.34 14.19
CA LYS A 66 15.44 11.57 14.41
C LYS A 66 15.16 12.34 13.13
N GLY A 67 16.19 12.60 12.31
CA GLY A 67 16.03 13.29 11.03
C GLY A 67 15.12 12.51 10.08
N ARG A 68 15.38 11.21 9.92
CA ARG A 68 14.56 10.33 9.06
C ARG A 68 13.10 10.26 9.51
N ILE A 69 12.84 10.20 10.82
CA ILE A 69 11.47 10.20 11.37
C ILE A 69 10.79 11.53 11.04
N GLN A 70 11.47 12.66 11.22
CA GLN A 70 10.92 13.97 10.90
C GLN A 70 10.60 14.12 9.41
N ASP A 71 11.49 13.67 8.54
CA ASP A 71 11.28 13.68 7.08
C ASP A 71 10.10 12.79 6.68
N LEU A 72 10.00 11.59 7.25
CA LEU A 72 8.87 10.69 7.02
C LEU A 72 7.54 11.30 7.49
N LEU A 73 7.53 11.95 8.66
CA LEU A 73 6.33 12.64 9.16
C LEU A 73 5.95 13.86 8.29
N LYS A 74 6.93 14.56 7.72
CA LYS A 74 6.69 15.64 6.75
C LYS A 74 6.10 15.08 5.46
N GLY A 75 6.69 14.04 4.90
CA GLY A 75 6.18 13.37 3.69
C GLY A 75 4.77 12.82 3.88
N LEU A 76 4.46 12.25 5.05
CA LEU A 76 3.11 11.74 5.35
C LEU A 76 2.07 12.87 5.38
N ARG A 77 2.42 14.04 5.95
CA ARG A 77 1.55 15.23 5.93
C ARG A 77 1.29 15.72 4.51
N GLU A 78 2.31 15.75 3.66
CA GLU A 78 2.19 16.14 2.25
C GLU A 78 1.32 15.16 1.47
N ILE A 79 1.53 13.86 1.63
CA ILE A 79 0.72 12.82 0.99
C ILE A 79 -0.76 12.94 1.41
N ASN A 80 -1.04 13.13 2.70
CA ASN A 80 -2.41 13.30 3.18
C ASN A 80 -3.07 14.56 2.66
N LYS A 81 -2.32 15.67 2.54
CA LYS A 81 -2.81 16.90 1.91
C LYS A 81 -3.16 16.65 0.45
N ASN A 82 -2.26 16.03 -0.31
CA ASN A 82 -2.48 15.69 -1.71
C ASN A 82 -3.68 14.77 -1.90
N LYS A 83 -3.85 13.76 -1.03
CA LYS A 83 -5.03 12.89 -1.04
C LYS A 83 -6.32 13.69 -0.89
N LYS A 84 -6.38 14.60 0.10
CA LYS A 84 -7.54 15.44 0.35
C LYS A 84 -7.83 16.39 -0.83
N ASP A 85 -6.79 16.95 -1.44
CA ASP A 85 -6.91 17.84 -2.59
C ASP A 85 -7.45 17.09 -3.82
N ILE A 86 -6.93 15.89 -4.09
CA ILE A 86 -7.42 15.00 -5.17
C ILE A 86 -8.88 14.61 -4.90
N GLU A 87 -9.21 14.17 -3.68
CA GLU A 87 -10.58 13.81 -3.31
C GLU A 87 -11.53 14.99 -3.49
N SER A 88 -11.10 16.22 -3.17
CA SER A 88 -11.89 17.43 -3.38
C SER A 88 -12.09 17.75 -4.87
N ARG A 89 -11.02 17.69 -5.68
CA ARG A 89 -11.07 17.96 -7.13
C ARG A 89 -11.97 16.98 -7.88
N TYR A 90 -11.92 15.70 -7.52
CA TYR A 90 -12.70 14.65 -8.19
C TYR A 90 -13.99 14.29 -7.45
N ALA A 91 -14.33 14.97 -6.33
CA ALA A 91 -15.61 14.82 -5.65
C ALA A 91 -16.83 14.96 -6.57
N PRO A 92 -16.93 15.98 -7.46
CA PRO A 92 -18.06 16.10 -8.38
C PRO A 92 -18.14 14.89 -9.34
N LEU A 93 -17.03 14.55 -10.01
CA LEU A 93 -16.97 13.40 -10.91
C LEU A 93 -17.37 12.09 -10.22
N LYS A 94 -16.95 11.90 -8.97
CA LYS A 94 -17.34 10.73 -8.16
C LYS A 94 -18.85 10.70 -7.85
N ARG A 95 -19.50 11.85 -7.69
CA ARG A 95 -20.96 11.93 -7.53
C ARG A 95 -21.65 11.57 -8.84
N ASP A 96 -21.18 12.10 -9.95
CA ASP A 96 -21.76 11.86 -11.27
C ASP A 96 -21.64 10.37 -11.67
N LEU A 97 -20.47 9.77 -11.46
CA LEU A 97 -20.26 8.33 -11.66
C LEU A 97 -21.17 7.47 -10.79
N LYS A 98 -21.48 7.89 -9.55
CA LYS A 98 -22.43 7.17 -8.70
C LYS A 98 -23.88 7.26 -9.21
N GLN A 99 -24.22 8.29 -9.98
CA GLN A 99 -25.54 8.41 -10.59
C GLN A 99 -25.70 7.48 -11.79
N VAL A 100 -24.61 7.11 -12.46
CA VAL A 100 -24.60 6.10 -13.52
C VAL A 100 -24.90 4.74 -12.89
N LYS A 101 -26.18 4.36 -12.89
CA LYS A 101 -26.61 3.04 -12.41
C LYS A 101 -26.08 1.96 -13.36
N PRO A 102 -25.56 0.84 -12.83
CA PRO A 102 -25.17 -0.27 -13.69
C PRO A 102 -26.38 -0.78 -14.48
N THR A 103 -26.16 -1.06 -15.76
CA THR A 103 -27.15 -1.71 -16.63
C THR A 103 -27.57 -3.04 -16.00
N LYS A 104 -28.87 -3.19 -15.74
CA LYS A 104 -29.41 -4.47 -15.24
C LYS A 104 -29.32 -5.50 -16.35
N LEU A 105 -28.63 -6.61 -16.09
CA LEU A 105 -28.58 -7.74 -17.00
C LEU A 105 -29.95 -8.40 -17.10
N TYR A 106 -30.33 -8.81 -18.30
CA TYR A 106 -31.56 -9.55 -18.53
C TYR A 106 -31.41 -10.99 -18.02
N LYS A 107 -32.41 -11.46 -17.26
CA LYS A 107 -32.45 -12.83 -16.74
C LYS A 107 -33.43 -13.64 -17.56
N ALA A 108 -32.90 -14.51 -18.42
CA ALA A 108 -33.71 -15.43 -19.21
C ALA A 108 -34.37 -16.51 -18.33
N LEU A 109 -35.55 -16.95 -18.76
CA LEU A 109 -36.27 -18.08 -18.19
C LEU A 109 -35.66 -19.38 -18.70
N LYS A 110 -35.15 -20.19 -17.78
CA LYS A 110 -34.52 -21.48 -18.09
C LYS A 110 -35.56 -22.42 -18.73
N GLY A 111 -35.27 -22.92 -19.92
CA GLY A 111 -36.14 -23.84 -20.66
C GLY A 111 -36.92 -23.23 -21.83
N ASP A 112 -36.90 -21.91 -22.01
CA ASP A 112 -37.42 -21.25 -23.23
C ASP A 112 -36.25 -20.88 -24.15
N GLN A 113 -36.07 -21.62 -25.24
CA GLN A 113 -34.93 -21.42 -26.16
C GLN A 113 -34.90 -20.02 -26.77
N VAL A 114 -36.07 -19.42 -27.06
CA VAL A 114 -36.16 -18.06 -27.60
C VAL A 114 -35.62 -17.07 -26.58
N ASP A 115 -36.02 -17.25 -25.31
CA ASP A 115 -35.67 -16.36 -24.22
C ASP A 115 -34.19 -16.46 -23.82
N GLU A 116 -33.63 -17.67 -23.85
CA GLU A 116 -32.21 -17.91 -23.59
C GLU A 116 -31.32 -17.25 -24.66
N MET A 117 -31.65 -17.43 -25.95
CA MET A 117 -30.92 -16.78 -27.04
C MET A 117 -31.04 -15.26 -26.97
N PHE A 118 -32.23 -14.76 -26.65
CA PHE A 118 -32.50 -13.34 -26.52
C PHE A 118 -31.71 -12.72 -25.36
N GLY A 119 -31.72 -13.38 -24.19
CA GLY A 119 -30.95 -12.94 -23.04
C GLY A 119 -29.45 -12.90 -23.30
N ASN A 120 -28.91 -13.92 -23.97
CA ASN A 120 -27.50 -13.96 -24.35
C ASN A 120 -27.12 -12.81 -25.28
N LEU A 121 -27.94 -12.53 -26.31
CA LEU A 121 -27.70 -11.44 -27.26
C LEU A 121 -27.73 -10.08 -26.57
N ILE A 122 -28.71 -9.85 -25.70
CA ILE A 122 -28.89 -8.56 -25.01
C ILE A 122 -27.80 -8.33 -23.98
N ASN A 123 -27.45 -9.35 -23.20
CA ASN A 123 -26.38 -9.24 -22.23
C ASN A 123 -25.02 -9.03 -22.91
N ALA A 124 -24.79 -9.63 -24.07
CA ALA A 124 -23.59 -9.39 -24.88
C ALA A 124 -23.53 -7.96 -25.45
N LYS A 125 -24.68 -7.37 -25.79
CA LYS A 125 -24.75 -5.99 -26.31
C LYS A 125 -24.78 -4.91 -25.22
N GLY A 126 -25.07 -5.27 -23.97
CA GLY A 126 -25.00 -4.35 -22.83
C GLY A 126 -26.00 -3.19 -22.89
N LEU A 127 -27.23 -3.44 -23.37
CA LEU A 127 -28.24 -2.39 -23.56
C LEU A 127 -28.74 -1.82 -22.22
N GLY A 128 -28.60 -0.51 -22.03
CA GLY A 128 -29.08 0.23 -20.84
C GLY A 128 -30.61 0.43 -20.74
N ILE A 129 -31.39 -0.25 -21.58
CA ILE A 129 -32.83 -0.06 -21.71
C ILE A 129 -33.55 -1.15 -20.90
N PRO A 130 -34.60 -0.82 -20.12
CA PRO A 130 -35.37 -1.82 -19.40
C PRO A 130 -36.09 -2.75 -20.38
N ILE A 131 -35.87 -4.06 -20.21
CA ILE A 131 -36.47 -5.12 -21.03
C ILE A 131 -37.26 -6.04 -20.12
N ASN A 132 -38.56 -6.20 -20.42
CA ASN A 132 -39.45 -7.10 -19.70
C ASN A 132 -40.07 -8.11 -20.67
N ARG A 133 -40.19 -9.36 -20.22
CA ARG A 133 -40.93 -10.41 -20.92
C ARG A 133 -42.41 -10.26 -20.61
N ILE A 134 -43.24 -10.11 -21.65
CA ILE A 134 -44.70 -10.06 -21.53
C ILE A 134 -45.27 -11.48 -21.66
N GLY A 135 -44.67 -12.29 -22.52
CA GLY A 135 -45.08 -13.66 -22.78
C GLY A 135 -44.12 -14.35 -23.74
N ASN A 136 -44.49 -15.52 -24.22
CA ASN A 136 -43.65 -16.31 -25.12
C ASN A 136 -43.38 -15.53 -26.42
N GLY A 137 -42.11 -15.24 -26.69
CA GLY A 137 -41.67 -14.47 -27.85
C GLY A 137 -42.15 -13.02 -27.88
N LYS A 138 -42.66 -12.46 -26.77
CA LYS A 138 -43.16 -11.06 -26.68
C LYS A 138 -42.43 -10.31 -25.57
N TYR A 139 -41.81 -9.19 -25.93
CA TYR A 139 -40.94 -8.40 -25.07
C TYR A 139 -41.29 -6.91 -25.14
N THR A 140 -41.13 -6.19 -24.04
CA THR A 140 -41.11 -4.71 -24.04
C THR A 140 -39.67 -4.22 -24.00
N PHE A 141 -39.30 -3.34 -24.93
CA PHE A 141 -38.08 -2.54 -24.87
C PHE A 141 -38.46 -1.09 -24.54
N GLY A 142 -38.23 -0.68 -23.28
CA GLY A 142 -38.67 0.64 -22.82
C GLY A 142 -40.18 0.78 -22.97
N THR A 143 -40.62 1.60 -23.92
CA THR A 143 -42.04 1.86 -24.20
C THR A 143 -42.63 1.06 -25.37
N ARG A 144 -41.80 0.35 -26.15
CA ARG A 144 -42.25 -0.37 -27.35
C ARG A 144 -42.30 -1.87 -27.14
N GLN A 145 -43.28 -2.52 -27.76
CA GLN A 145 -43.40 -3.98 -27.78
C GLN A 145 -42.71 -4.55 -29.02
N ILE A 146 -42.02 -5.68 -28.84
CA ILE A 146 -41.29 -6.40 -29.88
C ILE A 146 -41.66 -7.89 -29.80
N LEU A 147 -41.73 -8.52 -30.97
CA LEU A 147 -41.89 -9.96 -31.14
C LEU A 147 -40.54 -10.57 -31.52
N ALA A 148 -40.14 -11.63 -30.82
CA ALA A 148 -38.95 -12.42 -31.18
C ALA A 148 -39.37 -13.82 -31.63
N LYS A 149 -38.74 -14.31 -32.69
CA LYS A 149 -38.99 -15.64 -33.25
C LYS A 149 -37.70 -16.21 -33.79
N ILE A 150 -37.43 -17.47 -33.46
CA ILE A 150 -36.30 -18.18 -34.06
C ILE A 150 -36.69 -18.62 -35.49
N ILE A 151 -35.86 -18.22 -36.46
CA ILE A 151 -35.96 -18.66 -37.85
C ILE A 151 -34.59 -19.21 -38.26
N ASN A 152 -34.55 -20.49 -38.67
CA ASN A 152 -33.32 -21.18 -39.08
C ASN A 152 -32.21 -21.15 -38.00
N GLY A 153 -32.58 -21.30 -36.73
CA GLY A 153 -31.62 -21.29 -35.61
C GLY A 153 -31.05 -19.90 -35.29
N LYS A 154 -31.58 -18.84 -35.90
CA LYS A 154 -31.24 -17.44 -35.59
C LYS A 154 -32.42 -16.76 -34.95
N LEU A 155 -32.14 -15.94 -33.94
CA LEU A 155 -33.10 -15.07 -33.29
C LEU A 155 -33.20 -13.72 -34.01
#